data_AF-A0A2T2RRG7-F1
#
_entry.id   AF-A0A2T2RRG7-F1
#
_cell.length_a   1.000
_cell.length_b   1.000
_cell.length_c   1.000
_cell.angle_alpha   90.00
_cell.angle_beta   90.00
_cell.angle_gamma   90.00
#
_symmetry.space_group_name_H-M   'P 1'
#
loop_
_entity.id
_entity.type
_entity.pdbx_description
1 polymer ?
#
loop_
_entity_poly.entity_id
_entity_poly.type
_entity_poly.pdbx_seq_one_letter_code
_entity_poly.pdbx_strand_id
1 'polypeptide(L)'
;MSRLVVLNLDSGDLQNGCPNVTAQISPAVSYRHSIQFRGSIPPAPEIEQLYQHWQLLYEEFYREQNSRSERTIKIESEGMTHFSEVEFRELCQQLKTSLNAWLNSESFHPIDRKLSRVLDPAEEVRVIVETNGNLLRRLPWHLWNFFEDYPNSLP
;
A
#
# COMPACT_ATOMS: atom_id res chain seq x y z
N MET A 1 -1.52 -24.01 -8.81
CA MET A 1 -0.16 -23.60 -9.24
C MET A 1 0.07 -22.19 -8.71
N SER A 2 1.30 -21.79 -8.35
CA SER A 2 1.56 -20.44 -7.83
C SER A 2 2.03 -19.47 -8.93
N ARG A 3 1.56 -18.22 -8.83
CA ARG A 3 1.84 -17.12 -9.76
C ARG A 3 2.65 -16.04 -9.05
N LEU A 4 3.52 -15.39 -9.79
CA LEU A 4 4.25 -14.21 -9.35
C LEU A 4 3.85 -13.02 -10.23
N VAL A 5 3.39 -11.96 -9.60
CA VAL A 5 3.10 -10.66 -10.19
C VAL A 5 4.17 -9.67 -9.71
N VAL A 6 4.91 -9.06 -10.64
CA VAL A 6 5.84 -7.97 -10.34
C VAL A 6 5.25 -6.68 -10.89
N LEU A 7 4.90 -5.76 -10.00
CA LEU A 7 4.41 -4.43 -10.32
C LEU A 7 5.56 -3.42 -10.18
N ASN A 8 6.08 -2.94 -11.30
CA ASN A 8 7.16 -1.97 -11.33
C ASN A 8 6.60 -0.57 -11.60
N LEU A 9 6.78 0.33 -10.64
CA LEU A 9 6.35 1.73 -10.64
C LEU A 9 7.44 2.70 -11.15
N ASP A 10 8.60 2.17 -11.53
CA ASP A 10 9.76 2.88 -12.04
C ASP A 10 10.19 4.05 -11.10
N SER A 11 10.56 5.20 -11.67
CA SER A 11 10.92 6.43 -10.97
C SER A 11 9.72 7.31 -10.59
N GLY A 12 8.50 6.75 -10.55
CA GLY A 12 7.32 7.49 -10.14
C GLY A 12 7.26 7.76 -8.63
N ASP A 13 6.44 8.73 -8.23
CA ASP A 13 6.18 9.06 -6.83
C ASP A 13 4.71 9.49 -6.64
N LEU A 14 4.31 9.79 -5.40
CA LEU A 14 2.94 10.21 -5.10
C LEU A 14 2.64 11.66 -5.55
N GLN A 15 3.65 12.50 -5.76
CA GLN A 15 3.49 13.92 -6.11
C GLN A 15 3.31 14.12 -7.62
N ASN A 16 4.04 13.35 -8.42
CA ASN A 16 4.10 13.41 -9.87
C ASN A 16 3.40 12.21 -10.54
N GLY A 17 3.01 11.21 -9.76
CA GLY A 17 2.42 9.96 -10.24
C GLY A 17 3.48 9.00 -10.79
N CYS A 18 3.01 7.90 -11.36
CA CYS A 18 3.82 6.87 -11.98
C CYS A 18 3.41 6.72 -13.45
N PRO A 19 4.08 7.41 -14.40
CA PRO A 19 3.67 7.40 -15.81
C PRO A 19 3.98 6.10 -16.55
N ASN A 20 4.96 5.32 -16.07
CA ASN A 20 5.44 4.11 -16.74
C ASN A 20 5.32 2.88 -15.82
N VAL A 21 4.09 2.55 -15.42
CA VAL A 21 3.87 1.36 -14.59
C VAL A 21 3.87 0.12 -15.48
N THR A 22 4.59 -0.91 -15.07
CA THR A 22 4.55 -2.21 -15.74
C THR A 22 4.19 -3.32 -14.78
N ALA A 23 3.32 -4.23 -15.21
CA ALA A 23 2.96 -5.42 -14.45
C ALA A 23 3.39 -6.66 -15.22
N GLN A 24 4.22 -7.49 -14.61
CA GLN A 24 4.70 -8.74 -15.19
C GLN A 24 4.13 -9.93 -14.41
N ILE A 25 3.48 -10.86 -15.11
CA ILE A 25 2.94 -12.09 -14.53
C ILE A 25 3.77 -13.27 -15.02
N SER A 26 4.20 -14.14 -14.11
CA SER A 26 4.96 -15.35 -14.44
C SER A 26 4.57 -16.53 -13.55
N PRO A 27 4.72 -17.79 -14.01
CA PRO A 27 4.73 -18.94 -13.13
C PRO A 27 5.86 -18.82 -12.10
N ALA A 28 5.61 -19.12 -10.82
CA ALA A 28 6.62 -18.98 -9.78
C ALA A 28 7.89 -19.82 -10.03
N VAL A 29 7.76 -20.91 -10.79
CA VAL A 29 8.83 -21.88 -11.05
C VAL A 29 9.63 -21.55 -12.32
N SER A 30 9.15 -20.65 -13.19
CA SER A 30 9.85 -20.30 -14.43
C SER A 30 9.40 -18.97 -15.03
N TYR A 31 10.36 -18.06 -15.23
CA TYR A 31 10.13 -16.76 -15.88
C TYR A 31 9.99 -16.83 -17.41
N ARG A 32 10.14 -18.01 -18.02
CA ARG A 32 10.19 -18.15 -19.50
C ARG A 32 8.90 -17.81 -20.24
N HIS A 33 7.76 -17.76 -19.53
CA HIS A 33 6.45 -17.44 -20.10
C HIS A 33 5.83 -16.22 -19.42
N SER A 34 6.65 -15.21 -19.14
CA SER A 34 6.14 -13.97 -18.54
C SER A 34 5.34 -13.16 -19.56
N ILE A 35 4.24 -12.60 -19.08
CA ILE A 35 3.44 -11.64 -19.83
C ILE A 35 3.56 -10.29 -19.12
N GLN A 36 3.74 -9.23 -19.90
CA GLN A 36 3.92 -7.89 -19.37
C GLN A 36 2.85 -6.95 -19.92
N PHE A 37 2.32 -6.11 -19.03
CA PHE A 37 1.35 -5.06 -19.34
C PHE A 37 1.92 -3.71 -18.89
N ARG A 38 1.44 -2.65 -19.53
CA ARG A 38 1.83 -1.27 -19.19
C ARG A 38 0.59 -0.45 -18.88
N GLY A 39 0.77 0.53 -18.02
CA GLY A 39 -0.24 1.50 -17.63
C GLY A 39 0.42 2.66 -16.92
N SER A 40 -0.40 3.48 -16.29
CA SER A 40 0.08 4.58 -15.47
C SER A 40 -0.82 4.75 -14.26
N ILE A 41 -0.29 5.42 -13.24
CA ILE A 41 -1.02 5.77 -12.03
C ILE A 41 -0.87 7.28 -11.84
N PRO A 42 -1.96 8.02 -11.56
CA PRO A 42 -1.89 9.48 -11.45
C PRO A 42 -1.16 9.91 -10.17
N PRO A 43 -0.84 11.21 -10.02
CA PRO A 43 -0.48 11.78 -8.72
C PRO A 43 -1.54 11.53 -7.64
N ALA A 44 -1.12 11.29 -6.41
CA ALA A 44 -1.97 11.24 -5.22
C ALA A 44 -1.23 11.79 -3.98
N PRO A 45 -0.95 13.10 -3.93
CA PRO A 45 -0.25 13.74 -2.82
C PRO A 45 -1.01 13.64 -1.49
N GLU A 46 -2.32 13.47 -1.54
CA GLU A 46 -3.19 13.20 -0.38
C GLU A 46 -2.78 11.93 0.38
N ILE A 47 -2.35 10.87 -0.31
CA ILE A 47 -1.90 9.63 0.33
C ILE A 47 -0.64 9.88 1.14
N GLU A 48 0.27 10.72 0.63
CA GLU A 48 1.48 11.09 1.36
C GLU A 48 1.14 11.83 2.66
N GLN A 49 0.20 12.78 2.61
CA GLN A 49 -0.24 13.52 3.79
C GLN A 49 -0.89 12.59 4.82
N LEU A 50 -1.79 11.69 4.38
CA LEU A 50 -2.43 10.71 5.24
C LEU A 50 -1.41 9.77 5.88
N TYR A 51 -0.43 9.28 5.10
CA TYR A 51 0.60 8.39 5.59
C TYR A 51 1.53 9.08 6.61
N GLN A 52 1.94 10.32 6.34
CA GLN A 52 2.75 11.11 7.27
C GLN A 52 2.01 11.35 8.59
N HIS A 53 0.73 11.70 8.52
CA HIS A 53 -0.11 11.87 9.71
C HIS A 53 -0.25 10.56 10.48
N TRP A 54 -0.47 9.44 9.78
CA TRP A 54 -0.56 8.12 10.39
C TRP A 54 0.73 7.75 11.10
N GLN A 55 1.90 8.03 10.50
CA GLN A 55 3.19 7.75 11.09
C GLN A 55 3.42 8.55 12.38
N LEU A 56 3.07 9.85 12.39
CA LEU A 56 3.19 10.70 13.58
C LEU A 56 2.34 10.18 14.75
N LEU A 57 1.08 9.82 14.47
CA LEU A 57 0.18 9.31 15.50
C LEU A 57 0.62 7.93 16.03
N TYR A 58 1.08 7.07 15.12
CA TYR A 58 1.65 5.78 15.50
C TYR A 58 2.87 5.97 16.41
N GLU A 59 3.81 6.84 16.04
CA GLU A 59 4.99 7.12 16.85
C GLU A 59 4.63 7.66 18.25
N GLU A 60 3.66 8.57 18.35
CA GLU A 60 3.24 9.13 19.64
C GLU A 60 2.55 8.07 20.52
N PHE A 61 1.64 7.28 19.94
CA PHE A 61 0.95 6.20 20.66
C PHE A 61 1.92 5.19 21.28
N TYR A 62 2.98 4.83 20.54
CA TYR A 62 4.00 3.91 21.05
C TYR A 62 4.99 4.60 22.00
N ARG A 63 5.30 5.88 21.80
CA ARG A 63 6.13 6.66 22.72
C ARG A 63 5.48 6.74 24.11
N GLU A 64 4.18 7.02 24.18
CA GLU A 64 3.45 7.05 25.46
C GLU A 64 3.45 5.69 26.15
N GLN A 65 3.21 4.59 25.41
CA GLN A 65 3.23 3.24 26.00
C GLN A 65 4.63 2.81 26.46
N ASN A 66 5.68 3.13 25.70
CA ASN A 66 7.04 2.76 26.08
C ASN A 66 7.55 3.61 27.27
N SER A 67 7.14 4.89 27.33
CA SER A 67 7.42 5.77 28.46
C SER A 67 6.73 5.31 29.75
N ARG A 68 5.54 4.70 29.64
CA ARG A 68 4.84 4.07 30.79
C ARG A 68 5.56 2.83 31.33
N SER A 69 6.37 2.13 30.52
CA SER A 69 7.16 0.98 30.96
C SER A 69 8.51 1.35 31.61
N GLU A 70 9.06 2.53 31.34
CA GLU A 70 10.39 2.91 31.86
C GLU A 70 10.40 4.06 32.87
N ARG A 71 9.30 4.80 33.08
CA ARG A 71 9.32 5.94 34.02
C ARG A 71 8.04 6.05 34.86
N THR A 72 8.18 5.69 36.13
CA THR A 72 7.40 6.28 37.23
C THR A 72 7.73 7.78 37.31
N ILE A 73 7.16 8.60 36.44
CA ILE A 73 7.11 10.05 36.62
C ILE A 73 5.73 10.52 36.16
N LYS A 74 4.92 10.96 37.12
CA LYS A 74 3.73 11.78 36.87
C LYS A 74 4.20 13.02 36.10
N ILE A 75 3.83 13.11 34.83
CA ILE A 75 3.88 14.36 34.08
C ILE A 75 2.44 14.78 33.92
N GLU A 76 2.09 15.90 34.54
CA GLU A 76 0.84 16.61 34.32
C GLU A 76 0.82 16.99 32.83
N SER A 77 0.03 16.27 32.04
CA SER A 77 -0.09 16.49 30.60
C SER A 77 -1.06 17.64 30.34
N GLU A 78 -0.65 18.86 30.70
CA GLU A 78 -1.23 20.08 30.14
C GLU A 78 -0.48 20.41 28.85
N GLY A 79 -0.90 19.80 27.73
CA GLY A 79 -0.46 20.24 26.42
C GLY A 79 -0.39 19.16 25.36
N MET A 80 -1.41 19.16 24.49
CA MET A 80 -1.50 18.57 23.16
C MET A 80 -2.18 17.19 23.02
N THR A 81 -3.49 17.31 22.75
CA THR A 81 -4.35 16.48 21.90
C THR A 81 -4.56 15.02 22.29
N HIS A 82 -5.61 14.90 23.11
CA HIS A 82 -6.45 13.73 23.38
C HIS A 82 -6.98 13.08 22.08
N PHE A 83 -6.09 12.50 21.29
CA PHE A 83 -6.49 11.76 20.10
C PHE A 83 -7.16 10.45 20.52
N SER A 84 -8.37 10.23 20.03
CA SER A 84 -9.13 9.04 20.36
C SER A 84 -8.74 7.86 19.47
N GLU A 85 -8.87 6.64 19.97
CA GLU A 85 -8.78 5.42 19.16
C GLU A 85 -9.68 5.47 17.91
N VAL A 86 -10.78 6.23 17.99
CA VAL A 86 -11.72 6.47 16.89
C VAL A 86 -11.06 7.23 15.75
N GLU A 87 -10.38 8.35 16.04
CA GLU A 87 -9.68 9.15 15.03
C GLU A 87 -8.54 8.36 14.35
N PHE A 88 -7.88 7.43 15.07
CA PHE A 88 -6.87 6.54 14.46
C PHE A 88 -7.48 5.60 13.44
N ARG A 89 -8.60 4.98 13.83
CA ARG A 89 -9.33 4.04 12.98
C ARG A 89 -9.86 4.77 11.75
N GLU A 90 -10.37 5.98 11.91
CA GLU A 90 -10.80 6.83 10.80
C GLU A 90 -9.63 7.16 9.85
N LEU A 91 -8.47 7.52 10.37
CA LEU A 91 -7.30 7.80 9.54
C LEU A 91 -6.82 6.57 8.77
N CYS A 92 -6.78 5.40 9.43
CA CYS A 92 -6.45 4.14 8.76
C CYS A 92 -7.46 3.82 7.64
N GLN A 93 -8.74 4.06 7.89
CA GLN A 93 -9.81 3.84 6.91
C GLN A 93 -9.70 4.81 5.73
N GLN A 94 -9.37 6.09 5.98
CA GLN A 94 -9.11 7.07 4.94
C GLN A 94 -7.92 6.67 4.08
N LEU A 95 -6.80 6.26 4.70
CA LEU A 95 -5.62 5.78 3.99
C LEU A 95 -5.93 4.56 3.11
N LYS A 96 -6.67 3.56 3.63
CA LYS A 96 -7.13 2.41 2.83
C LYS A 96 -7.99 2.86 1.66
N THR A 97 -8.92 3.78 1.89
CA THR A 97 -9.87 4.25 0.87
C THR A 97 -9.15 5.02 -0.23
N SER A 98 -8.27 5.97 0.12
CA SER A 98 -7.47 6.74 -0.84
C SER A 98 -6.50 5.86 -1.62
N LEU A 99 -5.83 4.89 -0.97
CA LEU A 99 -4.96 3.94 -1.65
C LEU A 99 -5.71 3.14 -2.72
N ASN A 100 -6.90 2.64 -2.38
CA ASN A 100 -7.71 1.86 -3.32
C ASN A 100 -8.33 2.72 -4.42
N ALA A 101 -8.74 3.95 -4.13
CA ALA A 101 -9.19 4.89 -5.16
C ALA A 101 -8.06 5.19 -6.16
N TRP A 102 -6.84 5.37 -5.67
CA TRP A 102 -5.66 5.61 -6.47
C TRP A 102 -5.29 4.42 -7.36
N LEU A 103 -5.33 3.19 -6.81
CA LEU A 103 -5.10 1.96 -7.56
C LEU A 103 -6.29 1.56 -8.46
N ASN A 104 -7.45 2.20 -8.32
CA ASN A 104 -8.61 2.02 -9.19
C ASN A 104 -8.76 3.16 -10.21
N SER A 105 -7.70 3.92 -10.47
CA SER A 105 -7.72 4.99 -11.45
C SER A 105 -7.92 4.46 -12.87
N GLU A 106 -8.52 5.28 -13.73
CA GLU A 106 -8.77 4.90 -15.13
C GLU A 106 -7.49 4.51 -15.87
N SER A 107 -6.38 5.16 -15.53
CA SER A 107 -5.06 4.91 -16.11
C SER A 107 -4.46 3.57 -15.69
N PHE A 108 -4.87 3.02 -14.54
CA PHE A 108 -4.40 1.74 -14.02
C PHE A 108 -5.29 0.55 -14.40
N HIS A 109 -6.56 0.80 -14.76
CA HIS A 109 -7.50 -0.25 -15.21
C HIS A 109 -6.95 -1.23 -16.26
N PRO A 110 -6.11 -0.84 -17.24
CA PRO A 110 -5.55 -1.80 -18.19
C PRO A 110 -4.75 -2.92 -17.51
N ILE A 111 -4.01 -2.59 -16.44
CA ILE A 111 -3.24 -3.56 -15.65
C ILE A 111 -4.20 -4.42 -14.83
N ASP A 112 -5.10 -3.78 -14.08
CA ASP A 112 -6.05 -4.45 -13.19
C ASP A 112 -6.94 -5.48 -13.92
N ARG A 113 -7.52 -5.08 -15.08
CA ARG A 113 -8.32 -5.98 -15.93
C ARG A 113 -7.51 -7.15 -16.47
N LYS A 114 -6.21 -6.97 -16.73
CA LYS A 114 -5.35 -8.04 -17.23
C LYS A 114 -4.97 -9.00 -16.12
N LEU A 115 -4.66 -8.50 -14.93
CA LEU A 115 -4.44 -9.32 -13.73
C LEU A 115 -5.67 -10.21 -13.48
N SER A 116 -6.86 -9.59 -13.43
CA SER A 116 -8.14 -10.29 -13.20
C SER A 116 -8.47 -11.38 -14.23
N ARG A 117 -8.03 -11.22 -15.48
CA ARG A 117 -8.28 -12.19 -16.55
C ARG A 117 -7.30 -13.36 -16.57
N VAL A 118 -6.09 -13.14 -16.07
CA VAL A 118 -4.99 -14.10 -16.17
C VAL A 118 -4.88 -14.92 -14.88
N LEU A 119 -5.15 -14.30 -13.74
CA LEU A 119 -5.02 -14.91 -12.44
C LEU A 119 -6.34 -15.59 -12.07
N ASP A 120 -6.25 -16.86 -11.67
CA ASP A 120 -7.35 -17.61 -11.11
C ASP A 120 -7.44 -17.33 -9.61
N PRO A 121 -8.63 -16.95 -9.06
CA PRO A 121 -8.83 -16.74 -7.63
C PRO A 121 -8.44 -17.93 -6.73
N ALA A 122 -8.43 -19.15 -7.27
CA ALA A 122 -8.01 -20.35 -6.56
C ALA A 122 -6.49 -20.54 -6.51
N GLU A 123 -5.71 -19.80 -7.31
CA GLU A 123 -4.25 -19.89 -7.34
C GLU A 123 -3.59 -19.04 -6.23
N GLU A 124 -2.45 -19.50 -5.72
CA GLU A 124 -1.60 -18.70 -4.84
C GLU A 124 -0.89 -17.63 -5.68
N VAL A 125 -1.11 -16.36 -5.34
CA VAL A 125 -0.51 -15.23 -6.07
C VAL A 125 0.44 -14.48 -5.15
N ARG A 126 1.71 -14.37 -5.52
CA ARG A 126 2.65 -13.47 -4.84
C ARG A 126 2.74 -12.18 -5.63
N VAL A 127 2.60 -11.05 -4.96
CA VAL A 127 2.76 -9.72 -5.57
C VAL A 127 4.05 -9.09 -5.06
N ILE A 128 4.88 -8.56 -5.95
CA ILE A 128 6.10 -7.81 -5.61
C ILE A 128 5.95 -6.42 -6.21
N VAL A 129 6.07 -5.40 -5.37
CA VAL A 129 6.08 -4.00 -5.82
C VAL A 129 7.51 -3.50 -5.91
N GLU A 130 7.95 -3.17 -7.12
CA GLU A 130 9.24 -2.56 -7.41
C GLU A 130 9.05 -1.05 -7.61
N THR A 131 9.77 -0.25 -6.84
CA THR A 131 9.70 1.21 -6.94
C THR A 131 11.00 1.83 -6.46
N ASN A 132 11.39 2.93 -7.10
CA ASN A 132 12.50 3.77 -6.64
C ASN A 132 12.05 4.78 -5.57
N GLY A 133 10.75 4.98 -5.40
CA GLY A 133 10.18 5.90 -4.42
C GLY A 133 10.20 5.32 -3.00
N ASN A 134 10.89 5.99 -2.07
CA ASN A 134 10.97 5.55 -0.68
C ASN A 134 9.60 5.45 -0.01
N LEU A 135 8.72 6.42 -0.25
CA LEU A 135 7.39 6.45 0.34
C LEU A 135 6.48 5.38 -0.26
N LEU A 136 6.50 5.21 -1.59
CA LEU A 136 5.77 4.14 -2.27
C LEU A 136 6.14 2.76 -1.73
N ARG A 137 7.42 2.53 -1.43
CA ARG A 137 7.89 1.27 -0.86
C ARG A 137 7.36 0.99 0.55
N ARG A 138 6.96 2.03 1.29
CA ARG A 138 6.43 1.95 2.66
C ARG A 138 4.91 1.92 2.72
N LEU A 139 4.22 2.12 1.60
CA LEU A 139 2.76 2.08 1.58
C LEU A 139 2.25 0.70 2.03
N PRO A 140 1.08 0.66 2.70
CA PRO A 140 0.48 -0.59 3.15
C PRO A 140 -0.18 -1.33 1.98
N TRP A 141 0.63 -1.89 1.07
CA TRP A 141 0.16 -2.57 -0.15
C TRP A 141 -0.79 -3.74 0.11
N HIS A 142 -0.69 -4.38 1.28
CA HIS A 142 -1.61 -5.42 1.72
C HIS A 142 -3.07 -4.94 1.87
N LEU A 143 -3.32 -3.63 1.92
CA LEU A 143 -4.66 -3.03 1.98
C LEU A 143 -5.28 -2.85 0.59
N TRP A 144 -4.57 -3.20 -0.48
CA TRP A 144 -5.10 -3.17 -1.83
C TRP A 144 -6.22 -4.21 -1.99
N ASN A 145 -7.39 -3.79 -2.47
CA ASN A 145 -8.58 -4.61 -2.65
C ASN A 145 -8.34 -5.84 -3.54
N PHE A 146 -7.30 -5.84 -4.37
CA PHE A 146 -6.87 -7.03 -5.10
C PHE A 146 -6.68 -8.25 -4.19
N PHE A 147 -6.16 -8.08 -2.97
CA PHE A 147 -5.98 -9.19 -2.04
C PHE A 147 -7.30 -9.71 -1.45
N GLU A 148 -8.40 -8.95 -1.53
CA GLU A 148 -9.74 -9.42 -1.13
C GLU A 148 -10.31 -10.41 -2.16
N ASP A 149 -10.07 -10.16 -3.45
CA ASP A 149 -10.52 -11.02 -4.55
C ASP A 149 -9.67 -12.29 -4.72
N TYR A 150 -8.43 -12.26 -4.22
CA TYR A 150 -7.47 -13.36 -4.27
C TYR A 150 -7.05 -13.77 -2.86
N PRO A 151 -7.86 -14.53 -2.10
CA PRO A 151 -7.61 -14.80 -0.68
C PRO A 151 -6.36 -15.66 -0.41
N ASN A 152 -5.87 -16.38 -1.43
CA ASN A 152 -4.60 -17.13 -1.38
C ASN A 152 -3.39 -16.28 -1.81
N SER A 153 -3.53 -14.96 -1.93
CA SER A 153 -2.44 -14.09 -2.34
C SER A 153 -1.66 -13.53 -1.16
N LEU A 154 -0.34 -13.40 -1.33
CA LEU A 154 0.58 -12.85 -0.33
C LEU A 154 1.27 -11.59 -0.91
N PRO A 155 1.22 -10.45 -0.20
CA PRO A 155 1.91 -9.21 -0.57
C PRO A 155 3.42 -9.27 -0.32
#